data_AF-K2EJA4-F1
#
_entry.id   AF-K2EJA4-F1
#
_cell.length_a   1.000
_cell.length_b   1.000
_cell.length_c   1.000
_cell.angle_alpha   90.00
_cell.angle_beta   90.00
_cell.angle_gamma   90.00
#
_symmetry.space_group_name_H-M   'P 1'
#
loop_
_entity.id
_entity.type
_entity.pdbx_description
1 polymer ?
#
loop_
_entity_poly.entity_id
_entity_poly.type
_entity_poly.pdbx_seq_one_letter_code
_entity_poly.pdbx_strand_id
1 'polypeptide(L)'
;IGILSDTGNFQHANTSSRVMEISSDLMKKGASVSKIIEATFANKKLSTLKLWGRAFEKAKINPLNGLITTVLTEADIEECNASTEDIGQVASILNTVPGTKFSLVLSQRDKGIIKGSLRSEEYKGVDVSQIAHQFGGGGHKLASGFEVKGKIIETESGWEIV
;
A
#
# COMPACT_ATOMS: atom_id res chain seq x y z
N ILE A 1 3.84 -11.17 16.74
CA ILE A 1 2.88 -10.37 15.93
C ILE A 1 3.46 -8.98 15.69
N GLY A 2 3.59 -8.12 16.71
CA GLY A 2 4.09 -6.74 16.54
C GLY A 2 5.37 -6.61 15.71
N ILE A 3 6.40 -7.40 16.00
CA ILE A 3 7.65 -7.40 15.22
C ILE A 3 7.40 -7.69 13.73
N LEU A 4 6.64 -8.73 13.41
CA LEU A 4 6.35 -9.10 12.01
C LEU A 4 5.55 -8.01 11.30
N SER A 5 4.56 -7.42 11.96
CA SER A 5 3.75 -6.34 11.39
C SER A 5 4.57 -5.09 11.11
N ASP A 6 5.42 -4.67 12.04
CA ASP A 6 6.20 -3.43 11.93
C ASP A 6 7.39 -3.56 10.95
N THR A 7 7.91 -4.77 10.77
CA THR A 7 9.00 -5.06 9.82
C THR A 7 8.54 -5.55 8.46
N GLY A 8 7.23 -5.59 8.20
CA GLY A 8 6.69 -6.07 6.92
C GLY A 8 7.07 -7.53 6.65
N ASN A 9 6.98 -8.39 7.66
CA ASN A 9 7.50 -9.75 7.63
C ASN A 9 9.01 -9.81 7.36
N PHE A 10 9.78 -8.96 8.05
CA PHE A 10 11.23 -8.85 7.92
C PHE A 10 11.74 -8.33 6.56
N GLN A 11 10.88 -7.67 5.79
CA GLN A 11 11.24 -7.13 4.47
C GLN A 11 11.66 -5.65 4.53
N HIS A 12 11.24 -4.92 5.56
CA HIS A 12 11.51 -3.50 5.70
C HIS A 12 12.90 -3.21 6.29
N ALA A 13 13.41 -2.01 6.01
CA ALA A 13 14.75 -1.56 6.42
C ALA A 13 14.98 -1.50 7.95
N ASN A 14 13.90 -1.49 8.75
CA ASN A 14 13.98 -1.59 10.22
C ASN A 14 14.28 -3.01 10.74
N THR A 15 14.44 -4.00 9.85
CA THR A 15 14.86 -5.36 10.19
C THR A 15 16.36 -5.41 10.50
N SER A 16 16.72 -5.35 11.79
CA SER A 16 18.12 -5.42 12.25
C SER A 16 18.50 -6.79 12.80
N SER A 17 19.80 -7.04 13.01
CA SER A 17 20.30 -8.23 13.72
C SER A 17 19.61 -8.39 15.08
N ARG A 18 19.41 -7.27 15.80
CA ARG A 18 18.73 -7.26 17.09
C ARG A 18 17.27 -7.73 17.00
N VAL A 19 16.55 -7.33 15.96
CA VAL A 19 15.17 -7.79 15.70
C VAL A 19 15.14 -9.30 15.45
N MET A 20 16.12 -9.82 14.70
CA MET A 20 16.23 -11.26 14.42
C MET A 20 16.56 -12.07 15.68
N GLU A 21 17.44 -11.58 16.55
CA GLU A 21 17.75 -12.19 17.84
C GLU A 21 16.51 -12.29 18.74
N ILE A 22 15.79 -11.17 18.91
CA ILE A 22 14.56 -11.14 19.72
C ILE A 22 13.51 -12.10 19.15
N SER A 23 13.36 -12.11 17.82
CA SER A 23 12.46 -13.04 17.14
C SER A 23 12.84 -14.51 17.40
N SER A 24 14.13 -14.85 17.35
CA SER A 24 14.63 -16.18 17.67
C SER A 24 14.29 -16.59 19.11
N ASP A 25 14.49 -15.70 20.07
CA ASP A 25 14.19 -15.99 21.48
C ASP A 25 12.69 -16.15 21.74
N LEU A 26 11.84 -15.41 21.03
CA LEU A 26 10.39 -15.60 21.08
C LEU A 26 10.00 -16.97 20.49
N MET A 27 10.63 -17.39 19.41
CA MET A 27 10.39 -18.71 18.80
C MET A 27 10.80 -19.84 19.74
N LYS A 28 11.95 -19.73 20.44
CA LYS A 28 12.37 -20.70 21.48
C LYS A 28 11.34 -20.81 22.61
N LYS A 29 10.61 -19.74 22.89
CA LYS A 29 9.53 -19.70 23.90
C LYS A 29 8.16 -20.16 23.35
N GLY A 30 8.10 -20.67 22.13
CA GLY A 30 6.89 -21.25 21.53
C GLY A 30 6.12 -20.33 20.58
N ALA A 31 6.64 -19.14 20.26
CA ALA A 31 6.02 -18.32 19.22
C ALA A 31 6.16 -19.00 17.85
N SER A 32 5.03 -19.19 17.15
CA SER A 32 5.03 -19.78 15.80
C SER A 32 4.85 -18.70 14.75
N VAL A 33 5.89 -18.48 13.94
CA VAL A 33 5.85 -17.54 12.80
C VAL A 33 4.75 -17.96 11.82
N SER A 34 4.64 -19.25 11.50
CA SER A 34 3.63 -19.77 10.58
C SER A 34 2.20 -19.48 11.04
N LYS A 35 1.88 -19.69 12.33
CA LYS A 35 0.54 -19.36 12.88
C LYS A 35 0.26 -17.86 12.86
N ILE A 36 1.28 -17.04 13.09
CA ILE A 36 1.13 -15.58 13.01
C ILE A 36 0.84 -15.17 11.57
N ILE A 37 1.62 -15.66 10.60
CA ILE A 37 1.40 -15.39 9.17
C ILE A 37 0.02 -15.88 8.72
N GLU A 38 -0.40 -17.06 9.16
CA GLU A 38 -1.74 -17.58 8.88
C GLU A 38 -2.82 -16.61 9.37
N ALA A 39 -2.71 -16.16 10.62
CA ALA A 39 -3.66 -15.23 11.22
C ALA A 39 -3.66 -13.85 10.55
N THR A 40 -2.51 -13.33 10.13
CA THR A 40 -2.37 -11.94 9.66
C THR A 40 -2.35 -11.78 8.14
N PHE A 41 -1.91 -12.79 7.41
CA PHE A 41 -1.69 -12.73 5.95
C PHE A 41 -2.53 -13.76 5.19
N ALA A 42 -2.63 -15.00 5.64
CA ALA A 42 -3.26 -16.08 4.87
C ALA A 42 -4.80 -16.05 4.82
N ASN A 43 -5.45 -15.17 5.59
CA ASN A 43 -6.91 -15.06 5.67
C ASN A 43 -7.53 -14.13 4.62
N LYS A 44 -6.93 -13.99 3.43
CA LYS A 44 -7.47 -13.12 2.37
C LYS A 44 -8.62 -13.81 1.64
N LYS A 45 -9.71 -13.07 1.44
CA LYS A 45 -10.87 -13.55 0.67
C LYS A 45 -10.54 -13.52 -0.82
N LEU A 46 -11.20 -14.38 -1.60
CA LEU A 46 -11.09 -14.33 -3.06
C LEU A 46 -11.51 -12.95 -3.61
N SER A 47 -12.47 -12.28 -2.99
CA SER A 47 -12.87 -10.91 -3.35
C SER A 47 -11.73 -9.91 -3.20
N THR A 48 -10.92 -10.01 -2.13
CA THR A 48 -9.70 -9.21 -1.96
C THR A 48 -8.75 -9.41 -3.13
N LEU A 49 -8.50 -10.66 -3.53
CA LEU A 49 -7.59 -10.97 -4.64
C LEU A 49 -8.12 -10.46 -6.00
N LYS A 50 -9.45 -10.54 -6.23
CA LYS A 50 -10.07 -9.96 -7.43
C LYS A 50 -9.91 -8.44 -7.48
N LEU A 51 -10.12 -7.76 -6.36
CA LEU A 51 -9.93 -6.31 -6.26
C LEU A 51 -8.46 -5.92 -6.55
N TRP A 52 -7.51 -6.70 -6.03
CA TRP A 52 -6.09 -6.49 -6.33
C TRP A 52 -5.78 -6.68 -7.81
N GLY A 53 -6.34 -7.73 -8.44
CA GLY A 53 -6.22 -7.96 -9.87
C GLY A 53 -6.66 -6.73 -10.69
N ARG A 54 -7.84 -6.18 -10.39
CA ARG A 54 -8.33 -4.94 -11.03
C ARG A 54 -7.40 -3.76 -10.80
N ALA A 55 -6.89 -3.59 -9.58
CA ALA A 55 -5.96 -2.52 -9.26
C ALA A 55 -4.65 -2.66 -10.07
N PHE A 56 -4.15 -3.88 -10.26
CA PHE A 56 -2.93 -4.12 -11.02
C PHE A 56 -3.13 -3.93 -12.52
N GLU A 57 -4.27 -4.34 -13.08
CA GLU A 57 -4.62 -4.09 -14.48
C GLU A 57 -4.71 -2.59 -14.82
N LYS A 58 -5.19 -1.77 -13.87
CA LYS A 58 -5.30 -0.32 -14.02
C LYS A 58 -4.00 0.44 -13.69
N ALA A 59 -2.95 -0.25 -13.27
CA ALA A 59 -1.72 0.40 -12.83
C ALA A 59 -0.97 1.03 -14.01
N LYS A 60 -0.57 2.29 -13.84
CA LYS A 60 0.19 3.06 -14.82
C LYS A 60 1.49 3.57 -14.20
N ILE A 61 2.57 3.53 -14.95
CA ILE A 61 3.86 4.09 -14.55
C ILE A 61 4.05 5.42 -15.25
N ASN A 62 4.35 6.47 -14.49
CA ASN A 62 4.82 7.74 -15.01
C ASN A 62 6.35 7.69 -15.15
N PRO A 63 6.90 7.68 -16.37
CA PRO A 63 8.34 7.50 -16.59
C PRO A 63 9.17 8.74 -16.17
N LEU A 64 8.54 9.91 -16.04
CA LEU A 64 9.25 11.16 -15.73
C LEU A 64 9.66 11.24 -14.26
N ASN A 65 8.80 10.77 -13.36
CA ASN A 65 9.02 10.85 -11.91
C ASN A 65 9.13 9.48 -11.24
N GLY A 66 8.87 8.39 -11.96
CA GLY A 66 8.93 7.02 -11.43
C GLY A 66 7.75 6.65 -10.53
N LEU A 67 6.65 7.40 -10.57
CA LEU A 67 5.40 7.06 -9.89
C LEU A 67 4.75 5.85 -10.56
N ILE A 68 4.35 4.85 -9.79
CA ILE A 68 3.34 3.88 -10.22
C ILE A 68 2.02 4.17 -9.52
N THR A 69 0.94 4.33 -10.28
CA THR A 69 -0.36 4.72 -9.74
C THR A 69 -1.47 3.82 -10.24
N THR A 70 -2.46 3.59 -9.39
CA THR A 70 -3.71 2.91 -9.78
C THR A 70 -4.91 3.56 -9.10
N VAL A 71 -6.09 3.21 -9.59
CA VAL A 71 -7.38 3.71 -9.13
C VAL A 71 -8.31 2.57 -8.81
N LEU A 72 -8.99 2.67 -7.67
CA LEU A 72 -10.10 1.80 -7.29
C LEU A 72 -11.35 2.65 -7.01
N THR A 73 -12.37 2.50 -7.85
CA THR A 73 -13.65 3.20 -7.71
C THR A 73 -14.55 2.50 -6.69
N GLU A 74 -15.64 3.15 -6.28
CA GLU A 74 -16.69 2.49 -5.48
C GLU A 74 -17.25 1.27 -6.21
N ALA A 75 -17.49 1.38 -7.52
CA ALA A 75 -17.96 0.29 -8.36
C ALA A 75 -16.98 -0.89 -8.40
N ASP A 76 -15.66 -0.66 -8.45
CA ASP A 76 -14.68 -1.74 -8.40
C ASP A 76 -14.77 -2.56 -7.12
N ILE A 77 -14.95 -1.88 -5.98
CA ILE A 77 -15.05 -2.50 -4.66
C ILE A 77 -16.35 -3.31 -4.57
N GLU A 78 -17.47 -2.72 -5.01
CA GLU A 78 -18.78 -3.37 -5.03
C GLU A 78 -18.81 -4.60 -5.94
N GLU A 79 -18.35 -4.48 -7.19
CA GLU A 79 -18.34 -5.57 -8.15
C GLU A 79 -17.42 -6.73 -7.74
N CYS A 80 -16.35 -6.44 -7.00
CA CYS A 80 -15.48 -7.47 -6.43
C CYS A 80 -16.04 -8.11 -5.15
N ASN A 81 -17.10 -7.55 -4.56
CA ASN A 81 -17.59 -7.88 -3.22
C ASN A 81 -16.46 -7.80 -2.16
N ALA A 82 -15.67 -6.73 -2.25
CA ALA A 82 -14.52 -6.46 -1.40
C ALA A 82 -14.81 -5.28 -0.46
N SER A 83 -13.84 -4.95 0.40
CA SER A 83 -13.90 -3.81 1.31
C SER A 83 -12.81 -2.79 1.04
N THR A 84 -12.97 -1.57 1.53
CA THR A 84 -11.94 -0.52 1.44
C THR A 84 -10.68 -0.87 2.24
N GLU A 85 -10.79 -1.75 3.25
CA GLU A 85 -9.68 -2.26 4.04
C GLU A 85 -8.76 -3.18 3.22
N ASP A 86 -9.31 -3.84 2.20
CA ASP A 86 -8.57 -4.74 1.32
C ASP A 86 -7.56 -3.99 0.43
N ILE A 87 -7.65 -2.67 0.33
CA ILE A 87 -6.81 -1.84 -0.54
C ILE A 87 -5.39 -1.65 0.01
N GLY A 88 -5.21 -1.78 1.33
CA GLY A 88 -3.99 -1.34 2.02
C GLY A 88 -2.68 -1.96 1.50
N GLN A 89 -2.72 -3.21 1.00
CA GLN A 89 -1.53 -3.88 0.45
C GLN A 89 -1.22 -3.52 -1.00
N VAL A 90 -2.18 -3.01 -1.77
CA VAL A 90 -2.00 -2.72 -3.20
C VAL A 90 -0.85 -1.74 -3.40
N ALA A 91 -0.78 -0.66 -2.61
CA ALA A 91 0.30 0.31 -2.70
C ALA A 91 1.67 -0.34 -2.42
N SER A 92 1.78 -1.13 -1.36
CA SER A 92 3.03 -1.82 -1.02
C SER A 92 3.47 -2.78 -2.14
N ILE A 93 2.55 -3.52 -2.76
CA ILE A 93 2.86 -4.45 -3.86
C ILE A 93 3.29 -3.68 -5.11
N LEU A 94 2.55 -2.64 -5.51
CA LEU A 94 2.93 -1.79 -6.65
C LEU A 94 4.31 -1.16 -6.46
N ASN A 95 4.64 -0.76 -5.23
CA ASN A 95 5.95 -0.22 -4.91
C ASN A 95 7.09 -1.25 -5.02
N THR A 96 6.83 -2.54 -5.22
CA THR A 96 7.88 -3.53 -5.49
C THR A 96 8.34 -3.54 -6.96
N VAL A 97 7.61 -2.88 -7.87
CA VAL A 97 7.92 -2.88 -9.31
C VAL A 97 9.27 -2.21 -9.57
N PRO A 98 10.24 -2.91 -10.19
CA PRO A 98 11.55 -2.34 -10.51
C PRO A 98 11.46 -1.07 -11.36
N GLY A 99 12.36 -0.12 -11.11
CA GLY A 99 12.41 1.17 -11.82
C GLY A 99 11.41 2.23 -11.31
N THR A 100 10.45 1.86 -10.47
CA THR A 100 9.55 2.82 -9.81
C THR A 100 10.19 3.39 -8.53
N LYS A 101 9.89 4.64 -8.21
CA LYS A 101 10.39 5.35 -7.02
C LYS A 101 9.40 5.38 -5.85
N PHE A 102 8.11 5.37 -6.15
CA PHE A 102 7.03 5.34 -5.15
C PHE A 102 5.72 4.93 -5.81
N SER A 103 4.76 4.48 -5.01
CA SER A 103 3.43 4.11 -5.48
C SER A 103 2.34 5.03 -4.91
N LEU A 104 1.28 5.24 -5.67
CA LEU A 104 0.04 5.87 -5.23
C LEU A 104 -1.15 4.97 -5.55
N VAL A 105 -2.01 4.72 -4.56
CA VAL A 105 -3.34 4.16 -4.80
C VAL A 105 -4.35 5.24 -4.51
N LEU A 106 -5.08 5.65 -5.54
CA LEU A 106 -6.24 6.51 -5.40
C LEU A 106 -7.47 5.61 -5.23
N SER A 107 -8.26 5.84 -4.19
CA SER A 107 -9.48 5.09 -4.01
C SER A 107 -10.64 6.01 -3.68
N GLN A 108 -11.72 5.88 -4.46
CA GLN A 108 -12.95 6.58 -4.15
C GLN A 108 -13.57 6.05 -2.86
N ARG A 109 -14.17 6.98 -2.15
CA ARG A 109 -14.92 6.83 -0.91
C ARG A 109 -16.21 7.61 -1.07
N ASP A 110 -17.18 7.27 -0.24
CA ASP A 110 -18.49 7.90 -0.24
C ASP A 110 -18.42 9.43 -0.34
N LYS A 111 -19.41 9.99 -1.04
CA LYS A 111 -19.62 11.44 -1.17
C LYS A 111 -18.49 12.17 -1.93
N GLY A 112 -17.85 11.48 -2.88
CA GLY A 112 -16.85 12.08 -3.77
C GLY A 112 -15.53 12.39 -3.06
N ILE A 113 -15.21 11.64 -2.00
CA ILE A 113 -13.93 11.70 -1.33
C ILE A 113 -12.99 10.73 -2.04
N ILE A 114 -11.75 11.15 -2.25
CA ILE A 114 -10.68 10.33 -2.81
C ILE A 114 -9.60 10.20 -1.75
N LYS A 115 -9.31 8.97 -1.36
CA LYS A 115 -8.20 8.63 -0.48
C LYS A 115 -6.97 8.29 -1.33
N GLY A 116 -5.89 9.03 -1.13
CA GLY A 116 -4.56 8.71 -1.67
C GLY A 116 -3.75 7.94 -0.64
N SER A 117 -3.24 6.77 -1.01
CA SER A 117 -2.33 5.96 -0.18
C SER A 117 -0.97 5.87 -0.87
N LEU A 118 0.07 6.40 -0.23
CA LEU A 118 1.42 6.47 -0.76
C LEU A 118 2.35 5.49 -0.06
N ARG A 119 3.27 4.89 -0.83
CA ARG A 119 4.37 4.07 -0.32
C ARG A 119 5.66 4.36 -1.07
N SER A 120 6.78 4.33 -0.36
CA SER A 120 8.12 4.27 -0.93
C SER A 120 8.99 3.35 -0.07
N GLU A 121 10.26 3.18 -0.44
CA GLU A 121 11.27 2.46 0.33
C GLU A 121 12.49 3.38 0.54
N GLU A 122 13.22 3.16 1.63
CA GLU A 122 14.36 4.02 2.00
C GLU A 122 15.40 4.10 0.86
N TYR A 123 15.69 2.96 0.21
CA TYR A 123 16.65 2.89 -0.90
C TYR A 123 16.19 3.62 -2.18
N LYS A 124 14.91 4.01 -2.28
CA LYS A 124 14.37 4.78 -3.41
C LYS A 124 14.47 6.29 -3.20
N GLY A 125 14.73 6.73 -1.96
CA GLY A 125 15.02 8.12 -1.63
C GLY A 125 13.85 9.10 -1.78
N VAL A 126 12.59 8.63 -1.83
CA VAL A 126 11.41 9.51 -1.92
C VAL A 126 10.71 9.59 -0.56
N ASP A 127 10.57 10.81 -0.04
CA ASP A 127 9.74 11.12 1.12
C ASP A 127 8.30 11.36 0.68
N VAL A 128 7.45 10.34 0.83
CA VAL A 128 6.03 10.44 0.45
C VAL A 128 5.20 11.26 1.43
N SER A 129 5.70 11.55 2.63
CA SER A 129 4.98 12.40 3.59
C SER A 129 4.89 13.83 3.07
N GLN A 130 5.93 14.33 2.40
CA GLN A 130 5.93 15.67 1.80
C GLN A 130 4.86 15.81 0.71
N ILE A 131 4.67 14.77 -0.10
CA ILE A 131 3.61 14.71 -1.11
C ILE A 131 2.24 14.74 -0.42
N ALA A 132 2.03 13.91 0.59
CA ALA A 132 0.76 13.85 1.31
C ALA A 132 0.38 15.20 1.95
N HIS A 133 1.34 15.93 2.53
CA HIS A 133 1.09 17.24 3.13
C HIS A 133 0.62 18.30 2.11
N GLN A 134 1.05 18.22 0.84
CA GLN A 134 0.56 19.12 -0.21
C GLN A 134 -0.94 18.97 -0.46
N PHE A 135 -1.51 17.81 -0.14
CA PHE A 135 -2.94 17.51 -0.23
C PHE A 135 -3.65 17.59 1.14
N GLY A 136 -3.02 18.21 2.15
CA GLY A 136 -3.59 18.31 3.51
C GLY A 136 -3.59 17.00 4.30
N GLY A 137 -2.89 15.97 3.81
CA GLY A 137 -2.68 14.70 4.50
C GLY A 137 -1.42 14.69 5.36
N GLY A 138 -0.88 13.50 5.60
CA GLY A 138 0.33 13.30 6.40
C GLY A 138 0.71 11.84 6.57
N GLY A 139 1.63 11.57 7.50
CA GLY A 139 2.11 10.22 7.82
C GLY A 139 3.64 10.16 7.92
N HIS A 140 4.19 8.99 7.67
CA HIS A 140 5.63 8.74 7.73
C HIS A 140 6.30 8.89 6.37
N LYS A 141 7.62 9.11 6.37
CA LYS A 141 8.46 9.27 5.18
C LYS A 141 8.22 8.21 4.10
N LEU A 142 7.98 6.95 4.50
CA LEU A 142 7.83 5.81 3.59
C LEU A 142 6.37 5.37 3.40
N ALA A 143 5.46 5.88 4.22
CA ALA A 143 4.06 5.48 4.24
C ALA A 143 3.18 6.62 4.75
N SER A 144 2.43 7.24 3.84
CA SER A 144 1.60 8.41 4.11
C SER A 144 0.32 8.35 3.29
N GLY A 145 -0.60 9.27 3.56
CA GLY A 145 -1.84 9.36 2.80
C GLY A 145 -2.54 10.69 2.99
N PHE A 146 -3.52 10.93 2.13
CA PHE A 146 -4.33 12.14 2.10
C PHE A 146 -5.77 11.80 1.71
N GLU A 147 -6.70 12.72 2.00
CA GLU A 147 -8.07 12.66 1.54
C GLU A 147 -8.47 14.01 0.96
N VAL A 148 -9.03 13.99 -0.25
CA VAL A 148 -9.46 15.20 -0.96
C VAL A 148 -10.84 14.98 -1.56
N LYS A 149 -11.60 16.05 -1.78
CA LYS A 149 -12.83 15.98 -2.58
C LYS A 149 -12.49 16.12 -4.05
N GLY A 150 -13.13 15.33 -4.90
CA GLY A 150 -12.96 15.44 -6.34
C GLY A 150 -13.48 14.21 -7.10
N LYS A 151 -13.13 14.15 -8.37
CA LYS A 151 -13.36 13.01 -9.25
C LYS A 151 -12.05 12.54 -9.83
N ILE A 152 -11.96 11.24 -10.07
CA ILE A 152 -10.79 10.66 -10.72
C ILE A 152 -11.08 10.55 -12.21
N ILE A 153 -10.17 11.06 -13.02
CA ILE A 153 -10.21 10.90 -14.47
C ILE A 153 -8.95 10.19 -14.95
N GLU A 154 -9.10 9.41 -16.01
CA GLU A 154 -7.99 8.80 -16.71
C GLU A 154 -7.45 9.77 -17.76
N THR A 155 -6.13 9.98 -17.78
CA THR A 155 -5.45 10.79 -18.79
C THR A 155 -4.40 9.96 -19.52
N GLU A 156 -3.83 10.50 -20.60
CA GLU A 156 -2.74 9.85 -21.35
C GLU A 156 -1.52 9.58 -20.46
N SER A 157 -1.29 10.44 -19.47
CA SER A 157 -0.13 10.36 -18.57
C SER A 157 -0.39 9.59 -17.27
N GLY A 158 -1.64 9.19 -17.00
CA GLY A 158 -1.98 8.50 -15.77
C GLY A 158 -3.41 8.73 -15.29
N TRP A 159 -3.50 9.13 -14.03
CA TRP A 159 -4.74 9.37 -13.30
C TRP A 159 -4.67 10.74 -12.63
N GLU A 160 -5.73 11.53 -12.73
CA GLU A 160 -5.80 12.88 -12.17
C GLU A 160 -7.04 13.06 -11.30
N ILE A 161 -6.93 13.95 -10.31
CA ILE A 161 -8.05 14.36 -9.45
C ILE A 161 -8.50 15.74 -9.91
N VAL A 162 -9.79 15.86 -10.29
CA VAL A 162 -10.44 17.09 -10.76
C VAL A 162 -11.64 17.50 -9.92
#